data_AF-K5BDE9-F1
#
_entry.id   AF-K5BDE9-F1
#
_cell.length_a   1.000
_cell.length_b   1.000
_cell.length_c   1.000
_cell.angle_alpha   90.00
_cell.angle_beta   90.00
_cell.angle_gamma   90.00
#
_symmetry.space_group_name_H-M   'P 1'
#
loop_
_entity.id
_entity.type
_entity.pdbx_description
1 polymer ?
#
loop_
_entity_poly.entity_id
_entity_poly.type
_entity_poly.pdbx_seq_one_letter_code
_entity_poly.pdbx_strand_id
1 'polypeptide(L)'
;MGAFDTLDTLEEFTVDRAGSVLVKLAKDVLHPGRQSGGPPIGRFLPRTWRVVQTEEWRAGRAGRIEGDLRLVAHGTPASAAGSTVIVPVQGGSQGTGSATVRFNVPLIGGQVENLMGRTLTESIRALNEFTTSWIAEHV
;
A
#
# COMPACT_ATOMS: atom_id res chain seq x y z
N MET A 1 0.83 -14.06 -10.11
CA MET A 1 1.57 -12.81 -10.37
C MET A 1 1.12 -11.82 -9.30
N GLY A 2 1.93 -11.70 -8.24
CA GLY A 2 1.56 -10.90 -7.06
C GLY A 2 1.48 -9.42 -7.42
N ALA A 3 0.70 -8.65 -6.66
CA ALA A 3 0.42 -7.23 -6.90
C ALA A 3 1.66 -6.31 -6.95
N PHE A 4 2.87 -6.84 -6.69
CA PHE A 4 4.14 -6.14 -6.61
C PHE A 4 5.13 -6.46 -7.75
N ASP A 5 4.73 -7.23 -8.76
CA ASP A 5 5.62 -7.61 -9.89
C ASP A 5 5.78 -6.49 -10.95
N THR A 6 5.51 -5.24 -10.58
CA THR A 6 5.68 -4.06 -11.44
C THR A 6 6.46 -3.04 -10.62
N LEU A 7 7.69 -2.74 -11.07
CA LEU A 7 8.65 -1.92 -10.33
C LEU A 7 8.05 -0.55 -10.00
N ASP A 8 7.77 -0.35 -8.72
CA ASP A 8 7.44 0.96 -8.18
C ASP A 8 8.66 1.86 -8.35
N THR A 9 8.47 3.06 -8.91
CA THR A 9 9.53 4.05 -9.05
C THR A 9 9.66 4.82 -7.74
N LEU A 10 10.87 4.87 -7.18
CA LEU A 10 11.18 5.76 -6.07
C LEU A 10 11.28 7.20 -6.57
N GLU A 11 10.28 8.02 -6.26
CA GLU A 11 10.28 9.45 -6.60
C GLU A 11 11.02 10.28 -5.56
N GLU A 12 10.89 9.93 -4.28
CA GLU A 12 11.49 10.67 -3.17
C GLU A 12 11.86 9.74 -2.02
N PHE A 13 13.04 9.98 -1.46
CA PHE A 13 13.49 9.37 -0.21
C PHE A 13 14.27 10.43 0.57
N THR A 14 13.72 10.86 1.69
CA THR A 14 14.40 11.82 2.57
C THR A 14 14.42 11.34 4.00
N VAL A 15 15.49 11.69 4.69
CA VAL A 15 15.64 11.47 6.13
C VAL A 15 15.91 12.83 6.76
N ASP A 16 15.05 13.25 7.68
CA ASP A 16 15.21 14.53 8.37
C ASP A 16 16.24 14.44 9.51
N ARG A 17 16.55 15.57 10.15
CA ARG A 17 17.51 15.60 11.27
C ARG A 17 17.03 14.86 12.51
N ALA A 18 15.72 14.67 12.67
CA ALA A 18 15.14 13.91 13.77
C ALA A 18 15.12 12.39 13.47
N GLY A 19 15.53 11.98 12.26
CA GLY A 19 15.49 10.60 11.80
C GLY A 19 14.14 10.16 11.26
N SER A 20 13.21 11.08 11.00
CA SER A 20 11.98 10.76 10.29
C SER A 20 12.28 10.49 8.82
N VAL A 21 11.61 9.50 8.25
CA VAL A 21 11.79 9.09 6.85
C VAL A 21 10.54 9.43 6.07
N LEU A 22 10.69 10.13 4.95
CA LEU A 22 9.65 10.31 3.95
C LEU A 22 10.01 9.48 2.72
N VAL A 23 9.10 8.63 2.29
CA VAL A 23 9.23 7.84 1.06
C VAL A 23 8.07 8.17 0.14
N LYS A 24 8.38 8.47 -1.12
CA LYS A 24 7.37 8.63 -2.16
C LYS A 24 7.65 7.66 -3.29
N LEU A 25 6.67 6.80 -3.53
CA LEU A 25 6.71 5.81 -4.61
C LEU A 25 5.65 6.17 -5.64
N ALA A 26 5.91 5.88 -6.89
CA ALA A 26 4.93 5.99 -7.95
C ALA A 26 4.89 4.74 -8.82
N LYS A 27 3.68 4.37 -9.21
CA LYS A 27 3.39 3.18 -9.98
C LYS A 27 2.46 3.49 -11.12
N ASP A 28 2.87 3.16 -12.33
CA ASP A 28 1.97 3.14 -13.47
C ASP A 28 1.31 1.75 -13.54
N VAL A 29 -0.01 1.73 -13.38
CA VAL A 29 -0.81 0.52 -13.39
C VAL A 29 -1.46 0.37 -14.75
N LEU A 30 -1.16 -0.74 -15.41
CA LEU A 30 -1.90 -1.20 -16.58
C LEU A 30 -2.95 -2.21 -16.13
N HIS A 31 -4.21 -1.80 -16.19
CA HIS A 31 -5.32 -2.74 -16.10
C HIS A 31 -5.50 -3.39 -17.47
N PRO A 32 -5.38 -4.72 -17.60
CA PRO A 32 -5.40 -5.39 -18.90
C PRO A 32 -6.69 -5.17 -19.70
N GLY A 33 -7.73 -4.57 -19.10
CA GLY A 33 -9.04 -4.43 -19.72
C GLY A 33 -9.72 -5.79 -19.81
N ARG A 34 -11.06 -5.76 -19.88
CA ARG A 34 -11.99 -6.90 -20.04
C ARG A 34 -11.36 -8.29 -19.99
N GLN A 35 -11.22 -8.82 -18.78
CA GLN A 35 -11.23 -10.27 -18.58
C GLN A 35 -12.70 -10.68 -18.51
N SER A 36 -13.15 -11.56 -19.41
CA SER A 36 -14.52 -12.08 -19.35
C SER A 36 -14.72 -12.75 -17.99
N GLY A 37 -15.68 -12.28 -17.18
CA GLY A 37 -15.91 -12.76 -15.80
C GLY A 37 -15.22 -11.96 -14.67
N GLY A 38 -14.52 -10.86 -14.98
CA GLY A 38 -13.95 -9.98 -13.96
C GLY A 38 -15.02 -9.17 -13.18
N PRO A 39 -14.71 -8.72 -11.95
CA PRO A 39 -15.65 -7.96 -11.13
C PRO A 39 -16.09 -6.66 -11.84
N PRO A 40 -17.37 -6.28 -11.74
CA PRO A 40 -17.95 -5.19 -12.52
C PRO A 40 -17.34 -3.81 -12.21
N ILE A 41 -16.59 -3.65 -11.12
CA ILE A 41 -15.86 -2.41 -10.79
C ILE A 41 -14.78 -2.05 -11.81
N GLY A 42 -14.23 -3.03 -12.53
CA GLY A 42 -13.26 -2.78 -13.60
C GLY A 42 -13.81 -1.90 -14.73
N ARG A 43 -15.14 -1.74 -14.83
CA ARG A 43 -15.77 -0.82 -15.81
C ARG A 43 -15.54 0.66 -15.49
N PHE A 44 -15.29 1.00 -14.22
CA PHE A 44 -15.14 2.38 -13.75
C PHE A 44 -13.67 2.79 -13.58
N LEU A 45 -12.75 1.85 -13.75
CA LEU A 45 -11.33 2.10 -13.71
C LEU A 45 -10.81 2.32 -15.14
N PRO A 46 -9.96 3.33 -15.37
CA PRO A 46 -9.32 3.50 -16.66
C PRO A 46 -8.41 2.30 -16.96
N ARG A 47 -8.06 2.11 -18.24
CA ARG A 47 -7.12 1.06 -18.66
C ARG A 47 -5.72 1.26 -18.09
N THR A 48 -5.34 2.52 -17.88
CA THR A 48 -4.07 2.92 -17.30
C THR A 48 -4.31 4.00 -16.25
N TRP A 49 -3.66 3.90 -15.10
CA TRP A 49 -3.64 4.95 -14.10
C TRP A 49 -2.30 5.01 -13.39
N ARG A 50 -2.03 6.12 -12.70
CA ARG A 50 -0.83 6.28 -11.88
C ARG A 50 -1.22 6.30 -10.41
N VAL A 51 -0.56 5.51 -9.59
CA VAL A 51 -0.70 5.51 -8.14
C VAL A 51 0.54 6.17 -7.55
N VAL A 52 0.33 7.19 -6.72
CA VAL A 52 1.39 7.80 -5.92
C VAL A 52 1.15 7.43 -4.47
N GLN A 53 2.14 6.77 -3.88
CA GLN A 53 2.19 6.40 -2.48
C GLN A 53 3.16 7.31 -1.74
N THR A 54 2.74 7.83 -0.61
CA THR A 54 3.58 8.64 0.28
C THR A 54 3.51 8.04 1.66
N GLU A 55 4.68 7.74 2.21
CA GLU A 55 4.86 7.17 3.53
C GLU A 55 5.72 8.09 4.39
N GLU A 56 5.27 8.34 5.60
CA GLU A 56 6.03 9.07 6.61
C GLU A 56 6.24 8.18 7.82
N TRP A 57 7.50 7.89 8.13
CA TRP A 57 7.91 7.05 9.24
C TRP A 57 8.65 7.86 10.28
N ARG A 58 8.29 7.71 11.55
CA ARG A 58 8.84 8.48 12.67
C ARG A 58 9.22 7.57 13.82
N ALA A 59 10.39 7.82 14.40
CA ALA A 59 10.82 7.13 15.61
C ALA A 59 10.04 7.65 16.83
N GLY A 60 9.38 6.73 17.52
CA GLY A 60 8.73 6.95 18.81
C GLY A 60 9.63 6.56 19.99
N ARG A 61 9.04 6.55 21.18
CA ARG A 61 9.74 6.13 22.41
C ARG A 61 9.89 4.60 22.47
N ALA A 62 10.93 4.13 23.18
CA ALA A 62 11.16 2.70 23.45
C ALA A 62 11.21 1.82 22.18
N GLY A 63 11.80 2.32 21.09
CA GLY A 63 11.94 1.58 19.84
C GLY A 63 10.65 1.43 19.03
N ARG A 64 9.55 2.08 19.45
CA ARG A 64 8.33 2.20 18.65
C ARG A 64 8.60 3.01 17.39
N ILE A 65 8.01 2.60 16.27
CA ILE A 65 8.02 3.34 15.01
C ILE A 65 6.56 3.58 14.60
N GLU A 66 6.24 4.79 14.19
CA GLU A 66 4.92 5.18 13.71
C GLU A 66 5.00 5.52 12.22
N GLY A 67 4.06 5.01 11.43
CA GLY A 67 3.99 5.21 9.99
C GLY A 67 2.64 5.76 9.57
N ASP A 68 2.62 6.78 8.73
CA ASP A 68 1.44 7.26 8.03
C ASP A 68 1.56 6.94 6.54
N LEU A 69 0.46 6.46 5.94
CA LEU A 69 0.36 6.12 4.54
C LEU A 69 -0.69 7.00 3.86
N ARG A 70 -0.35 7.58 2.71
CA ARG A 70 -1.28 8.24 1.80
C ARG A 70 -1.10 7.70 0.38
N LEU A 71 -2.21 7.42 -0.28
CA LEU A 71 -2.26 6.84 -1.62
C LEU A 71 -3.24 7.63 -2.48
N VAL A 72 -2.74 8.17 -3.59
CA VAL A 72 -3.52 8.91 -4.58
C VAL A 72 -3.43 8.20 -5.92
N ALA A 73 -4.57 7.75 -6.44
CA ALA A 73 -4.65 7.10 -7.74
C ALA A 73 -5.18 8.08 -8.80
N HIS A 74 -4.26 8.71 -9.53
CA HIS A 74 -4.53 9.68 -10.58
C HIS A 74 -5.26 9.04 -11.77
N GLY A 75 -6.32 9.70 -12.24
CA GLY A 75 -7.18 9.16 -13.31
C GLY A 75 -8.25 8.19 -12.79
N THR A 76 -8.29 7.93 -11.49
CA THR A 76 -9.32 7.11 -10.84
C THR A 76 -10.03 7.91 -9.74
N PRO A 77 -11.25 7.53 -9.36
CA PRO A 77 -11.95 8.11 -8.22
C PRO A 77 -11.55 7.44 -6.88
N ALA A 78 -10.40 6.77 -6.84
CA ALA A 78 -9.92 6.04 -5.68
C ALA A 78 -8.80 6.78 -4.92
N SER A 79 -8.83 6.67 -3.60
CA SER A 79 -7.77 7.15 -2.70
C SER A 79 -7.67 6.24 -1.48
N ALA A 80 -6.52 6.16 -0.85
CA ALA A 80 -6.38 5.46 0.43
C ALA A 80 -5.52 6.24 1.43
N ALA A 81 -5.79 6.03 2.70
CA ALA A 81 -4.96 6.54 3.79
C ALA A 81 -4.93 5.52 4.92
N GLY A 82 -3.83 5.47 5.66
CA GLY A 82 -3.68 4.54 6.77
C GLY A 82 -2.60 4.97 7.73
N SER A 83 -2.57 4.27 8.86
CA SER A 83 -1.55 4.43 9.89
C SER A 83 -1.09 3.06 10.36
N THR A 84 0.18 2.96 10.71
CA THR A 84 0.80 1.74 11.21
C THR A 84 1.74 2.06 12.37
N VAL A 85 1.94 1.06 13.21
CA VAL A 85 2.79 1.09 14.38
C VAL A 85 3.63 -0.17 14.35
N ILE A 86 4.93 -0.03 14.54
CA ILE A 86 5.84 -1.16 14.74
C ILE A 86 6.43 -1.05 16.15
N VAL A 87 6.42 -2.14 16.90
CA VAL A 87 7.01 -2.23 18.24
C VAL A 87 7.97 -3.40 18.33
N PRO A 88 9.05 -3.29 19.13
CA PRO A 88 9.94 -4.42 19.39
C PRO A 88 9.20 -5.51 20.18
N VAL A 89 9.49 -6.77 19.85
CA VAL A 89 9.06 -7.96 20.59
C VAL A 89 10.25 -8.91 20.77
N GLN A 90 10.12 -9.96 21.58
CA GLN A 90 11.20 -10.93 21.75
C GLN A 90 11.55 -11.58 20.40
N GLY A 91 12.77 -11.37 19.92
CA GLY A 91 13.27 -11.95 18.67
C GLY A 91 12.81 -11.24 17.39
N GLY A 92 12.24 -10.02 17.47
CA GLY A 92 11.88 -9.27 16.27
C GLY A 92 11.02 -8.04 16.54
N SER A 93 10.10 -7.75 15.62
CA SER A 93 9.17 -6.62 15.71
C SER A 93 7.76 -7.04 15.30
N GLN A 94 6.75 -6.42 15.90
CA GLN A 94 5.35 -6.59 15.53
C GLN A 94 4.79 -5.29 14.95
N GLY A 95 4.26 -5.37 13.74
CA GLY A 95 3.51 -4.29 13.08
C GLY A 95 2.01 -4.41 13.31
N THR A 96 1.31 -3.30 13.51
CA THR A 96 -0.15 -3.21 13.53
C THR A 96 -0.58 -1.92 12.88
N GLY A 97 -1.51 -2.00 11.93
CA GLY A 97 -1.99 -0.84 11.21
C GLY A 97 -3.41 -0.99 10.71
N SER A 98 -3.96 0.12 10.26
CA SER A 98 -5.26 0.19 9.62
C SER A 98 -5.20 1.14 8.43
N ALA A 99 -5.96 0.83 7.38
CA ALA A 99 -6.07 1.69 6.21
C ALA A 99 -7.52 1.74 5.73
N THR A 100 -7.93 2.90 5.26
CA THR A 100 -9.23 3.13 4.64
C THR A 100 -9.02 3.43 3.17
N VAL A 101 -9.72 2.68 2.32
CA VAL A 101 -9.79 2.96 0.88
C VAL A 101 -11.15 3.58 0.57
N ARG A 102 -11.14 4.72 -0.11
CA ARG A 102 -12.33 5.44 -0.54
C ARG A 102 -12.43 5.38 -2.06
N PHE A 103 -13.64 5.07 -2.54
CA PHE A 103 -13.95 5.02 -3.96
C PHE A 103 -15.20 5.86 -4.23
N ASN A 104 -15.06 6.94 -4.99
CA ASN A 104 -16.14 7.91 -5.21
C ASN A 104 -16.95 7.62 -6.48
N VAL A 105 -17.60 6.45 -6.58
CA VAL A 105 -18.56 6.13 -7.66
C VAL A 105 -19.73 5.30 -7.11
N PRO A 106 -20.91 5.27 -7.77
CA PRO A 106 -22.04 4.46 -7.33
C PRO A 106 -21.74 2.96 -7.48
N LEU A 107 -21.32 2.32 -6.38
CA LEU A 107 -20.97 0.90 -6.32
C LEU A 107 -21.96 0.14 -5.44
N ILE A 108 -22.15 -1.15 -5.74
CA ILE A 108 -22.75 -2.10 -4.81
C ILE A 108 -21.67 -2.45 -3.79
N GLY A 109 -21.76 -1.93 -2.56
CA GLY A 109 -20.71 -2.01 -1.52
C GLY A 109 -20.09 -3.41 -1.36
N GLY A 110 -20.91 -4.47 -1.39
CA GLY A 110 -20.43 -5.85 -1.24
C GLY A 110 -19.49 -6.35 -2.35
N GLN A 111 -19.51 -5.77 -3.56
CA GLN A 111 -18.55 -6.14 -4.61
C GLN A 111 -17.19 -5.47 -4.45
N VAL A 112 -17.19 -4.25 -3.91
CA VAL A 112 -15.97 -3.50 -3.58
C VAL A 112 -15.27 -4.19 -2.41
N GLU A 113 -16.02 -4.50 -1.37
CA GLU A 113 -15.51 -5.19 -0.18
C GLU A 113 -14.91 -6.56 -0.52
N ASN A 114 -15.59 -7.35 -1.37
CA ASN A 114 -15.10 -8.67 -1.76
C ASN A 114 -13.81 -8.63 -2.58
N LEU A 115 -13.69 -7.65 -3.49
CA LEU A 115 -12.49 -7.51 -4.32
C LEU A 115 -11.34 -6.93 -3.52
N MET A 116 -11.57 -5.80 -2.83
CA MET A 116 -10.51 -5.08 -2.14
C MET A 116 -10.06 -5.83 -0.90
N GLY A 117 -10.97 -6.45 -0.14
CA GLY A 117 -10.62 -7.15 1.11
C GLY A 117 -9.61 -8.27 0.88
N ARG A 118 -9.87 -9.17 -0.09
CA ARG A 118 -8.98 -10.30 -0.37
C ARG A 118 -7.66 -9.85 -1.00
N THR A 119 -7.73 -9.07 -2.08
CA THR A 119 -6.53 -8.64 -2.81
C THR A 119 -5.62 -7.75 -1.96
N LEU A 120 -6.18 -6.86 -1.14
CA LEU A 120 -5.38 -6.00 -0.26
C LEU A 120 -4.74 -6.80 0.88
N THR A 121 -5.47 -7.75 1.47
CA THR A 121 -4.92 -8.62 2.53
C THR A 121 -3.78 -9.49 2.00
N GLU A 122 -3.95 -10.09 0.82
CA GLU A 122 -2.90 -10.86 0.16
C GLU A 122 -1.69 -9.98 -0.18
N SER A 123 -1.93 -8.74 -0.61
CA SER A 123 -0.85 -7.80 -0.92
C SER A 123 -0.07 -7.39 0.33
N ILE A 124 -0.76 -7.06 1.43
CA ILE A 124 -0.11 -6.72 2.69
C ILE A 124 0.71 -7.90 3.22
N ARG A 125 0.17 -9.13 3.12
CA ARG A 125 0.90 -10.35 3.49
C ARG A 125 2.17 -10.50 2.65
N ALA A 126 2.07 -10.40 1.34
CA ALA A 126 3.23 -10.54 0.44
C ALA A 126 4.30 -9.47 0.72
N LEU A 127 3.89 -8.23 1.00
CA LEU A 127 4.82 -7.16 1.39
C LEU A 127 5.53 -7.48 2.70
N ASN A 128 4.80 -7.99 3.69
CA ASN A 128 5.39 -8.35 4.98
C ASN A 128 6.36 -9.53 4.86
N GLU A 129 6.01 -10.56 4.08
CA GLU A 129 6.87 -11.72 3.80
C GLU A 129 8.15 -11.31 3.08
N PHE A 130 8.03 -10.50 2.01
CA PHE A 130 9.18 -9.94 1.31
C PHE A 130 10.10 -9.14 2.25
N THR A 131 9.52 -8.20 3.01
CA THR A 131 10.29 -7.32 3.90
C THR A 131 11.00 -8.13 4.99
N THR A 132 10.32 -9.12 5.55
CA THR A 132 10.91 -10.01 6.57
C THR A 132 12.07 -10.82 6.01
N SER A 133 11.92 -11.41 4.81
CA SER A 133 13.00 -12.15 4.15
C SER A 133 14.19 -11.25 3.86
N TRP A 134 13.94 -10.07 3.30
CA TRP A 134 15.00 -9.13 2.96
C TRP A 134 15.81 -8.71 4.20
N ILE A 135 15.14 -8.38 5.31
CA ILE A 135 15.80 -8.04 6.58
C ILE A 135 16.65 -9.21 7.07
N ALA A 136 16.12 -10.43 7.07
CA ALA A 136 16.85 -11.61 7.54
C ALA A 136 18.10 -11.94 6.68
N GLU A 137 18.10 -11.52 5.42
CA GLU A 137 19.20 -11.75 4.48
C GLU A 137 20.24 -10.62 4.47
N HIS A 138 19.86 -9.39 4.84
CA HIS A 138 20.67 -8.19 4.60
C HIS A 138 21.02 -7.37 5.85
N VAL A 139 20.54 -7.76 7.03
CA VAL A 139 20.84 -7.12 8.33
C VAL A 139 21.45 -8.14 9.28
#